data_AF-A0A5N6S7H7-F1
#
_entry.id   AF-A0A5N6S7H7-F1
#
_cell.length_a   1.000
_cell.length_b   1.000
_cell.length_c   1.000
_cell.angle_alpha   90.00
_cell.angle_beta   90.00
_cell.angle_gamma   90.00
#
_symmetry.space_group_name_H-M   'P 1'
#
loop_
_entity.id
_entity.type
_entity.pdbx_description
1 polymer ?
#
loop_
_entity_poly.entity_id
_entity_poly.type
_entity_poly.pdbx_seq_one_letter_code
_entity_poly.pdbx_strand_id
1 'polypeptide(L)'
;MKKRIGGEKYLVVEGPDFSWMVEVAPKKVGKAMVFVNNVNNAAKHMTTSAPNGTGRESPSELEQLASLHDKGILTDEEFSAAKAKALGI
;
A
#
# COMPACT_ATOMS: atom_id res chain seq x y z
N MET A 1 8.73 39.14 -26.37
CA MET A 1 8.83 37.67 -26.19
C MET A 1 8.62 37.34 -24.71
N LYS A 2 7.62 36.53 -24.33
CA LYS A 2 7.67 35.71 -23.11
C LYS A 2 6.69 34.55 -23.26
N LYS A 3 7.27 33.34 -23.28
CA LYS A 3 6.71 32.09 -23.80
C LYS A 3 5.86 31.36 -22.75
N ARG A 4 4.69 30.91 -23.21
CA ARG A 4 3.95 29.67 -22.88
C ARG A 4 3.57 29.44 -21.41
N ILE A 5 2.39 29.95 -21.08
CA ILE A 5 1.50 29.47 -20.01
C ILE A 5 1.04 28.06 -20.42
N GLY A 6 1.33 27.02 -19.64
CA GLY A 6 0.87 25.64 -19.91
C GLY A 6 1.99 24.63 -20.20
N GLY A 7 2.97 24.52 -19.31
CA GLY A 7 4.03 23.50 -19.40
C GLY A 7 3.91 22.37 -18.38
N GLU A 8 3.39 22.67 -17.20
CA GLU A 8 3.48 21.79 -16.04
C GLU A 8 2.31 20.80 -16.07
N LYS A 9 2.63 19.50 -16.01
CA LYS A 9 1.61 18.45 -15.93
C LYS A 9 1.65 17.83 -14.56
N TYR A 10 0.48 17.68 -13.95
CA TYR A 10 0.33 16.97 -12.70
C TYR A 10 0.10 15.49 -13.00
N LEU A 11 0.83 14.63 -12.29
CA LEU A 11 0.60 13.19 -12.30
C LEU A 11 0.18 12.75 -10.91
N VAL A 12 -0.80 11.85 -10.84
CA VAL A 12 -1.28 11.28 -9.58
C VAL A 12 -0.53 9.98 -9.33
N VAL A 13 0.11 9.86 -8.16
CA VAL A 13 0.75 8.63 -7.70
C VAL A 13 -0.16 8.00 -6.66
N GLU A 14 -0.57 6.76 -6.91
CA GLU A 14 -1.60 6.07 -6.13
C GLU A 14 -1.04 4.77 -5.57
N GLY A 15 -1.28 4.56 -4.28
CA GLY A 15 -0.96 3.34 -3.56
C GLY A 15 -2.09 2.92 -2.61
N PRO A 16 -1.90 1.85 -1.84
CA PRO A 16 -2.94 1.28 -0.99
C PRO A 16 -3.36 2.25 0.13
N ASP A 17 -2.38 2.94 0.70
CA ASP A 17 -2.55 3.86 1.83
C ASP A 17 -2.13 5.30 1.50
N PHE A 18 -1.89 5.61 0.22
CA PHE A 18 -1.43 6.93 -0.18
C PHE A 18 -1.97 7.35 -1.54
N SER A 19 -2.27 8.64 -1.67
CA SER A 19 -2.55 9.28 -2.96
C SER A 19 -2.09 10.74 -2.89
N TRP A 20 -1.25 11.12 -3.86
CA TRP A 20 -0.66 12.45 -3.90
C TRP A 20 -0.35 12.86 -5.34
N MET A 21 -0.42 14.17 -5.59
CA MET A 21 -0.16 14.76 -6.89
C MET A 21 1.27 15.28 -6.96
N VAL A 22 1.96 14.96 -8.05
CA VAL A 22 3.32 15.44 -8.31
C VAL A 22 3.29 16.34 -9.54
N GLU A 23 3.81 17.55 -9.38
CA GLU A 23 4.00 18.49 -10.48
C GLU A 23 5.23 18.08 -11.31
N VAL A 24 5.04 17.98 -12.62
CA VAL A 24 6.09 17.51 -13.54
C VAL A 24 6.29 18.52 -14.66
N ALA A 25 7.54 18.97 -14.79
CA ALA A 25 7.97 19.79 -15.92
C ALA A 25 7.69 19.06 -17.26
N PRO A 26 7.30 19.78 -18.32
CA PRO A 26 6.81 19.18 -19.58
C PRO A 26 7.84 18.24 -20.22
N LYS A 27 9.13 18.59 -20.10
CA LYS A 27 10.26 17.82 -20.64
C LYS A 27 10.48 16.48 -19.93
N LYS A 28 9.92 16.29 -18.73
CA LYS A 28 10.10 15.09 -17.89
C LYS A 28 8.84 14.24 -17.79
N VAL A 29 7.70 14.68 -18.33
CA VAL A 29 6.41 13.98 -18.27
C VAL A 29 6.51 12.53 -18.73
N GLY A 30 7.18 12.24 -19.85
CA GLY A 30 7.29 10.86 -20.36
C GLY A 30 7.94 9.91 -19.35
N LYS A 31 9.07 10.31 -18.74
CA LYS A 31 9.73 9.50 -17.71
C LYS A 31 8.92 9.42 -16.43
N ALA A 32 8.26 10.51 -16.05
CA ALA A 32 7.43 10.54 -14.85
C ALA A 32 6.18 9.66 -14.99
N MET A 33 5.56 9.59 -16.17
CA MET A 33 4.44 8.68 -16.41
C MET A 33 4.85 7.21 -16.26
N VAL A 34 6.04 6.84 -16.74
CA VAL A 34 6.59 5.49 -16.53
C VAL A 34 6.82 5.21 -15.05
N PHE A 35 7.36 6.18 -14.31
CA PHE A 35 7.53 6.06 -12.86
C PHE A 35 6.19 5.85 -12.14
N VAL A 36 5.20 6.70 -12.41
CA VAL A 36 3.85 6.57 -11.82
C VAL A 36 3.24 5.21 -12.11
N ASN A 37 3.33 4.74 -13.36
CA ASN A 37 2.78 3.43 -13.73
C ASN A 37 3.47 2.30 -12.95
N ASN A 38 4.79 2.37 -12.80
CA ASN A 38 5.54 1.37 -12.03
C ASN A 38 5.17 1.40 -10.53
N VAL A 39 5.04 2.58 -9.93
CA VAL A 39 4.64 2.73 -8.52
C VAL A 39 3.23 2.18 -8.32
N ASN A 40 2.27 2.58 -9.16
CA ASN A 40 0.89 2.13 -9.05
C ASN A 40 0.76 0.62 -9.29
N ASN A 41 1.57 0.04 -10.19
CA ASN A 41 1.59 -1.41 -10.41
C ASN A 41 2.21 -2.16 -9.22
N ALA A 42 3.33 -1.67 -8.68
CA ALA A 42 3.94 -2.23 -7.48
C ALA A 42 3.00 -2.17 -6.27
N ALA A 43 2.28 -1.06 -6.10
CA ALA A 43 1.25 -0.90 -5.08
C ALA A 43 0.13 -1.94 -5.21
N LYS A 44 -0.37 -2.19 -6.42
CA LYS A 44 -1.35 -3.25 -6.70
C LYS A 44 -0.84 -4.64 -6.34
N HIS A 45 0.45 -4.91 -6.52
CA HIS A 45 1.06 -6.17 -6.13
C HIS A 45 1.33 -6.27 -4.61
N MET A 46 1.53 -5.15 -3.92
CA MET A 46 1.64 -5.11 -2.45
C MET A 46 0.30 -5.40 -1.76
N THR A 47 -0.85 -5.01 -2.35
CA THR A 47 -2.17 -5.45 -1.87
C THR A 47 -2.43 -6.96 -2.03
N THR A 48 -1.57 -7.69 -2.76
CA THR A 48 -1.61 -9.16 -2.85
C THR A 48 -0.64 -9.84 -1.87
N SER A 49 0.24 -9.10 -1.18
CA SER A 49 1.27 -9.67 -0.30
C SER A 49 1.32 -9.06 1.12
N ALA A 50 0.26 -8.41 1.55
CA ALA A 50 0.05 -8.06 2.96
C ALA A 50 -1.27 -8.68 3.44
N PRO A 51 -1.30 -9.38 4.59
CA PRO A 51 -2.56 -9.73 5.21
C PRO A 51 -3.25 -8.42 5.60
N ASN A 52 -4.42 -8.23 5.00
CA ASN A 52 -5.57 -7.45 5.47
C ASN A 52 -5.28 -6.55 6.69
N GLY A 53 -5.20 -5.24 6.46
CA GLY A 53 -4.95 -4.27 7.51
C GLY A 53 -5.78 -3.02 7.31
N THR A 54 -7.11 -3.14 7.27
CA THR A 54 -8.01 -2.00 7.51
C THR A 54 -9.36 -2.49 8.05
N GLY A 55 -9.46 -2.48 9.38
CA GLY A 55 -10.63 -1.89 10.04
C GLY A 55 -11.95 -2.66 9.98
N ARG A 56 -11.95 -3.91 10.43
CA ARG A 56 -12.98 -4.52 11.30
C ARG A 56 -12.49 -5.94 11.57
N GLU A 57 -11.89 -6.17 12.75
CA GLU A 57 -11.34 -7.47 13.17
C GLU A 57 -12.37 -8.57 12.87
N SER A 58 -12.17 -9.27 11.76
CA SER A 58 -13.13 -10.23 11.21
C SER A 58 -12.64 -11.64 11.54
N PRO A 59 -13.55 -12.63 11.67
CA PRO A 59 -13.17 -14.02 12.01
C PRO A 59 -12.06 -14.59 11.11
N SER A 60 -11.94 -14.10 9.87
CA SER A 60 -10.91 -14.47 8.92
C SER A 60 -9.47 -14.09 9.33
N GLU A 61 -9.27 -13.06 10.16
CA GLU A 61 -7.93 -12.70 10.66
C GLU A 61 -7.45 -13.63 11.77
N LEU A 62 -8.37 -14.13 12.61
CA LEU A 62 -8.05 -15.16 13.60
C LEU A 62 -7.62 -16.47 12.93
N GLU A 63 -8.25 -16.83 11.81
CA GLU A 63 -7.87 -18.00 11.00
C GLU A 63 -6.49 -17.83 10.35
N GLN A 64 -6.15 -16.62 9.88
CA GLN A 64 -4.83 -16.30 9.35
C GLN A 64 -3.75 -16.39 10.43
N LEU A 65 -3.99 -15.80 11.61
CA LEU A 65 -3.06 -15.88 12.75
C LEU A 65 -2.83 -17.34 13.19
N ALA A 66 -3.90 -18.15 13.24
CA ALA A 66 -3.79 -19.56 13.60
C ALA A 66 -2.98 -20.35 12.55
N SER A 67 -3.18 -20.06 11.26
CA SER A 67 -2.42 -20.70 10.17
C SER A 67 -0.93 -20.31 10.19
N LEU A 68 -0.61 -19.09 10.61
CA LEU A 68 0.78 -18.63 10.74
C LEU A 68 1.49 -19.25 11.96
N HIS A 69 0.76 -19.42 13.06
CA HIS A 69 1.25 -20.12 14.25
C HIS A 69 1.47 -21.62 14.00
N ASP A 70 0.52 -22.29 13.31
CA ASP A 70 0.64 -23.71 12.92
C ASP A 70 1.86 -23.95 12.01
N LYS A 71 2.16 -23.00 11.14
CA LYS A 71 3.38 -23.01 10.30
C LYS A 71 4.67 -22.69 11.06
N GLY A 72 4.59 -22.36 12.34
CA GLY A 72 5.74 -21.98 13.17
C GLY A 72 6.37 -20.63 12.79
N ILE A 73 5.65 -19.79 12.04
CA ILE A 73 6.11 -18.44 11.65
C ILE A 73 5.95 -17.48 12.83
N LEU A 74 4.89 -17.65 13.61
CA LEU A 74 4.66 -16.94 14.86
C LEU A 74 4.98 -17.86 16.03
N THR A 75 5.62 -17.29 17.05
CA THR A 75 5.74 -17.95 18.35
C THR A 75 4.42 -17.84 19.13
N ASP A 76 4.25 -18.69 20.14
CA ASP A 76 3.03 -18.70 20.98
C ASP A 76 2.79 -17.34 21.65
N GLU A 77 3.87 -16.65 22.04
CA GLU A 77 3.83 -15.30 22.61
C GLU A 77 3.30 -14.26 21.61
N GLU A 78 3.80 -14.28 20.38
CA GLU A 78 3.36 -13.37 19.32
C GLU A 78 1.94 -13.67 18.86
N PHE A 79 1.56 -14.94 18.79
CA PHE A 79 0.19 -15.35 18.48
C PHE A 79 -0.79 -14.90 19.56
N SER A 80 -0.44 -15.06 20.83
CA SER A 80 -1.26 -14.62 21.97
C SER A 80 -1.43 -13.09 21.98
N ALA A 81 -0.35 -12.34 21.76
CA ALA A 81 -0.40 -10.88 21.68
C ALA A 81 -1.23 -10.38 20.50
N ALA A 82 -1.10 -11.01 19.32
CA ALA A 82 -1.88 -10.67 18.13
C ALA A 82 -3.38 -11.02 18.33
N LYS A 83 -3.69 -12.15 18.97
CA LYS A 83 -5.06 -12.57 19.30
C LYS A 83 -5.71 -11.66 20.36
N ALA A 84 -4.97 -11.24 21.38
CA ALA A 84 -5.46 -10.31 22.40
C ALA A 84 -5.76 -8.93 21.80
N LYS A 85 -4.87 -8.42 20.95
CA LYS A 85 -5.13 -7.21 20.16
C LYS A 85 -6.36 -7.37 19.27
N ALA A 86 -6.51 -8.52 18.61
CA ALA A 86 -7.66 -8.82 17.77
C ALA A 86 -8.99 -8.89 18.54
N LEU A 87 -8.93 -9.26 19.83
CA LEU A 87 -10.09 -9.33 20.70
C LEU A 87 -10.31 -8.03 21.51
N GLY A 88 -9.35 -7.10 21.49
CA GLY A 88 -9.42 -5.82 22.18
C GLY A 88 -9.42 -5.91 23.71
N ILE A 89 -8.77 -6.93 24.28
CA ILE A 89 -8.71 -7.21 25.73
C ILE A 89 -7.30 -7.12 26.31
#